data_AF-A0A414Q117-F1
#
_entry.id   AF-A0A414Q117-F1
#
_cell.length_a   1.000
_cell.length_b   1.000
_cell.length_c   1.000
_cell.angle_alpha   90.00
_cell.angle_beta   90.00
_cell.angle_gamma   90.00
#
_symmetry.space_group_name_H-M   'P 1'
#
loop_
_entity.id
_entity.type
_entity.pdbx_description
1 polymer ?
#
loop_
_entity_poly.entity_id
_entity_poly.type
_entity_poly.pdbx_seq_one_letter_code
_entity_poly.pdbx_strand_id
1 'polypeptide(L)'
;MSLKYKCPECGTPLGFEGLCWRCRAKHHREEVNNWTEDEIQKKINQVLERLKTSTEDEFYKTDECDIFQDLMTRGIDIEEISKVACEREIYYPSELYYKASEEVRDKIIEKIMSTKSADDGGRFLQCLAMIGDKKSKDILYELKINPRPWRKKLYVDSDIYAEEGGWTFDSKNNYIKLNYDKCFSFEIGENKDENRTFIARRRGEKCLHCGGEMLDILVIDGRDERFSFLGLDGIITVSCCPNCVTLCEGISTKFNLDGTSEVLDYEGEEENYFSEDIIDEMVNNKFVVSMKEKTLFYGAFGDDVSTIGGFASWVQDWEYRECPECGKKMKYLAQIHWDTIMDSAEGTLYIEICPNCKIVTAFHQQT
;
A
#
# COMPACT_ATOMS: atom_id res chain seq x y z
N MET A 1 22.94 -23.22 10.73
CA MET A 1 23.90 -22.54 11.64
C MET A 1 23.06 -21.84 12.72
N SER A 2 23.28 -22.09 14.01
CA SER A 2 22.52 -21.37 15.05
C SER A 2 23.13 -19.99 15.26
N LEU A 3 22.36 -18.93 15.02
CA LEU A 3 22.77 -17.56 15.30
C LEU A 3 23.07 -17.37 16.80
N LYS A 4 24.10 -16.55 17.10
CA LYS A 4 24.68 -16.43 18.46
C LYS A 4 23.76 -15.67 19.42
N TYR A 5 23.00 -14.71 18.93
CA TYR A 5 22.15 -13.84 19.73
C TYR A 5 20.67 -14.14 19.49
N LYS A 6 19.81 -13.61 20.36
CA LYS A 6 18.36 -13.62 20.19
C LYS A 6 17.82 -12.24 20.51
N CYS A 7 16.75 -11.84 19.83
CA CYS A 7 16.00 -10.64 20.19
C CYS A 7 15.49 -10.79 21.63
N PRO A 8 15.76 -9.83 22.53
CA PRO A 8 15.35 -9.92 23.93
C PRO A 8 13.82 -9.87 24.14
N GLU A 9 13.05 -9.41 23.15
CA GLU A 9 11.59 -9.30 23.25
C GLU A 9 10.86 -10.51 22.66
N CYS A 10 11.15 -10.86 21.40
CA CYS A 10 10.41 -11.92 20.70
C CYS A 10 11.20 -13.23 20.57
N GLY A 11 12.49 -13.24 20.93
CA GLY A 11 13.33 -14.44 20.86
C GLY A 11 13.85 -14.83 19.47
N THR A 12 13.51 -14.07 18.41
CA THR A 12 14.02 -14.28 17.04
C THR A 12 15.56 -14.40 17.06
N PRO A 13 16.17 -15.44 16.45
CA PRO A 13 17.62 -15.59 16.39
C PRO A 13 18.28 -14.45 15.58
N LEU A 14 19.41 -13.92 16.07
CA LEU A 14 20.09 -12.74 15.49
C LEU A 14 21.61 -12.94 15.37
N GLY A 15 22.19 -12.35 14.32
CA GLY A 15 23.64 -12.24 14.14
C GLY A 15 24.32 -11.17 15.01
N PHE A 16 23.54 -10.32 15.67
CA PHE A 16 24.01 -9.19 16.48
C PHE A 16 23.24 -9.09 17.81
N GLU A 17 23.80 -8.36 18.78
CA GLU A 17 23.16 -8.08 20.07
C GLU A 17 22.15 -6.91 19.93
N GLY A 18 20.88 -7.14 20.27
CA GLY A 18 19.85 -6.11 20.25
C GLY A 18 18.47 -6.61 19.82
N LEU A 19 17.59 -5.67 19.45
CA LEU A 19 16.25 -5.96 18.94
C LEU A 19 16.29 -6.42 17.48
N CYS A 20 15.43 -7.38 17.12
CA CYS A 20 15.19 -7.70 15.71
C CYS A 20 14.51 -6.52 15.01
N TRP A 21 14.52 -6.52 13.68
CA TRP A 21 13.96 -5.43 12.90
C TRP A 21 12.46 -5.21 13.22
N ARG A 22 11.65 -6.28 13.33
CA ARG A 22 10.21 -6.22 13.70
C ARG A 22 9.97 -5.52 15.03
N CYS A 23 10.76 -5.85 16.05
CA CYS A 23 10.65 -5.22 17.37
C CYS A 23 11.06 -3.74 17.33
N ARG A 24 12.11 -3.39 16.58
CA ARG A 24 12.51 -1.99 16.40
C ARG A 24 11.42 -1.18 15.68
N ALA A 25 10.88 -1.73 14.60
CA ALA A 25 9.81 -1.09 13.84
C ALA A 25 8.55 -0.90 14.71
N LYS A 26 8.18 -1.92 15.50
CA LYS A 26 7.10 -1.82 16.49
C LYS A 26 7.34 -0.70 17.51
N HIS A 27 8.54 -0.63 18.08
CA HIS A 27 8.89 0.42 19.04
C HIS A 27 8.85 1.81 18.43
N HIS A 28 9.36 1.97 17.20
CA HIS A 28 9.29 3.22 16.45
C HIS A 28 7.83 3.65 16.26
N ARG A 29 6.96 2.75 15.80
CA ARG A 29 5.51 3.04 15.67
C ARG A 29 4.87 3.40 17.01
N GLU A 30 5.22 2.70 18.09
CA GLU A 30 4.71 3.03 19.43
C GLU A 30 5.18 4.41 19.90
N GLU A 31 6.43 4.80 19.62
CA GLU A 31 6.94 6.14 19.88
C GLU A 31 6.16 7.20 19.08
N VAL A 32 6.08 7.05 17.75
CA VAL A 32 5.36 7.96 16.85
C VAL A 32 3.90 8.11 17.27
N ASN A 33 3.23 7.02 17.64
CA ASN A 33 1.85 7.04 18.11
C ASN A 33 1.66 7.76 19.45
N ASN A 34 2.73 7.90 20.25
CA ASN A 34 2.71 8.56 21.55
C ASN A 34 3.28 9.99 21.55
N TRP A 35 3.71 10.51 20.40
CA TRP A 35 4.15 11.92 20.30
C TRP A 35 3.07 12.87 20.82
N THR A 36 3.49 13.78 21.69
CA THR A 36 2.69 14.90 22.20
C THR A 36 2.51 15.97 21.13
N GLU A 37 1.54 16.87 21.32
CA GLU A 37 1.33 18.01 20.42
C GLU A 37 2.59 18.89 20.28
N ASP A 38 3.32 19.10 21.38
CA ASP A 38 4.59 19.85 21.38
C ASP A 38 5.68 19.14 20.57
N GLU A 39 5.76 17.81 20.66
CA GLU A 39 6.71 17.01 19.87
C GLU A 39 6.35 17.04 18.39
N ILE A 40 5.07 16.86 18.05
CA ILE A 40 4.57 17.00 16.69
C ILE A 40 4.96 18.36 16.11
N GLN A 41 4.74 19.46 16.84
CA GLN A 41 5.09 20.79 16.34
C GLN A 41 6.61 20.95 16.12
N LYS A 42 7.44 20.37 17.00
CA LYS A 42 8.90 20.36 16.82
C LYS A 42 9.31 19.55 15.59
N LYS A 43 8.69 18.38 15.37
CA LYS A 43 8.94 17.52 14.20
C LYS A 43 8.54 18.22 12.90
N ILE A 44 7.38 18.88 12.86
CA ILE A 44 6.97 19.72 11.72
C ILE A 44 8.02 20.80 11.43
N ASN A 45 8.50 21.51 12.46
CA ASN A 45 9.52 22.54 12.28
C ASN A 45 10.85 21.97 11.77
N GLN A 46 11.25 20.77 12.21
CA GLN A 46 12.44 20.08 11.69
C GLN A 46 12.32 19.82 10.19
N VAL A 47 11.18 19.26 9.76
CA VAL A 47 10.89 19.01 8.33
C VAL A 47 10.95 20.31 7.52
N LEU A 48 10.31 21.38 7.98
CA LEU A 48 10.27 22.67 7.29
C LEU A 48 11.66 23.31 7.17
N GLU A 49 12.45 23.32 8.25
CA GLU A 49 13.82 23.84 8.20
C GLU A 49 14.72 23.00 7.30
N ARG A 50 14.52 21.68 7.27
CA ARG A 50 15.24 20.82 6.35
C ARG A 50 14.89 21.13 4.90
N LEU A 51 13.62 21.20 4.54
CA LEU A 51 13.17 21.55 3.19
C LEU A 51 13.75 22.89 2.71
N LYS A 52 13.81 23.91 3.58
CA LYS A 52 14.40 25.22 3.26
C LYS A 52 15.89 25.15 2.90
N THR A 53 16.62 24.20 3.46
CA THR A 53 18.07 24.04 3.24
C THR A 53 18.42 22.96 2.23
N SER A 54 17.49 22.06 1.93
CA SER A 54 17.64 21.00 0.94
C SER A 54 17.56 21.52 -0.50
N THR A 55 18.05 20.67 -1.41
CA THR A 55 17.84 20.74 -2.85
C THR A 55 16.97 19.56 -3.28
N GLU A 56 16.43 19.61 -4.50
CA GLU A 56 15.48 18.64 -5.06
C GLU A 56 15.82 17.17 -4.76
N ASP A 57 17.05 16.73 -5.05
CA ASP A 57 17.45 15.32 -4.94
C ASP A 57 18.06 14.93 -3.57
N GLU A 58 17.93 15.76 -2.54
CA GLU A 58 18.59 15.51 -1.24
C GLU A 58 17.61 15.28 -0.10
N PHE A 59 16.40 15.84 -0.13
CA PHE A 59 15.47 15.74 1.00
C PHE A 59 15.09 14.28 1.32
N TYR A 60 14.84 13.45 0.30
CA TYR A 60 14.43 12.05 0.51
C TYR A 60 15.47 11.17 1.21
N LYS A 61 16.74 11.60 1.27
CA LYS A 61 17.83 10.87 1.92
C LYS A 61 18.03 11.27 3.38
N THR A 62 17.12 12.08 3.93
CA THR A 62 17.28 12.71 5.25
C THR A 62 16.38 12.07 6.27
N ASP A 63 16.83 12.02 7.52
CA ASP A 63 16.01 11.60 8.66
C ASP A 63 14.72 12.45 8.76
N GLU A 64 14.73 13.69 8.26
CA GLU A 64 13.53 14.52 8.22
C GLU A 64 12.50 14.07 7.17
N CYS A 65 12.89 13.32 6.13
CA CYS A 65 11.94 12.65 5.25
C CYS A 65 11.21 11.52 5.99
N ASP A 66 11.92 10.75 6.81
CA ASP A 66 11.31 9.72 7.66
C ASP A 66 10.36 10.34 8.68
N ILE A 67 10.75 11.47 9.29
CA ILE A 67 9.86 12.24 10.18
C ILE A 67 8.61 12.74 9.43
N PHE A 68 8.76 13.18 8.18
CA PHE A 68 7.61 13.57 7.36
C PHE A 68 6.65 12.40 7.13
N GLN A 69 7.17 11.21 6.80
CA GLN A 69 6.36 10.00 6.66
C GLN A 69 5.70 9.61 7.99
N ASP A 70 6.39 9.71 9.12
CA ASP A 70 5.82 9.49 10.46
C ASP A 70 4.65 10.44 10.76
N LEU A 71 4.77 11.73 10.40
CA LEU A 71 3.67 12.69 10.51
C LEU A 71 2.47 12.28 9.64
N MET A 72 2.71 11.77 8.43
CA MET A 72 1.65 11.25 7.57
C MET A 72 0.97 9.99 8.14
N THR A 73 1.73 9.06 8.73
CA THR A 73 1.14 7.91 9.45
C THR A 73 0.35 8.35 10.69
N ARG A 74 0.60 9.55 11.20
CA ARG A 74 -0.21 10.19 12.24
C ARG A 74 -1.44 10.94 11.72
N GLY A 75 -1.63 10.99 10.40
CA GLY A 75 -2.72 11.72 9.75
C GLY A 75 -2.55 13.23 9.81
N ILE A 76 -1.32 13.71 9.99
CA ILE A 76 -0.99 15.12 10.10
C ILE A 76 -0.69 15.65 8.70
N ASP A 77 -1.55 16.55 8.23
CA ASP A 77 -1.43 17.23 6.93
C ASP A 77 -1.14 18.71 7.17
N ILE A 78 0.01 19.18 6.67
CA ILE A 78 0.50 20.54 6.90
C ILE A 78 0.72 21.23 5.55
N GLU A 79 -0.21 22.10 5.18
CA GLU A 79 -0.18 22.85 3.92
C GLU A 79 1.17 23.55 3.69
N GLU A 80 1.80 24.05 4.74
CA GLU A 80 3.09 24.74 4.68
C GLU A 80 4.23 23.86 4.14
N ILE A 81 4.19 22.54 4.38
CA ILE A 81 5.20 21.60 3.85
C ILE A 81 5.18 21.63 2.32
N SER A 82 3.99 21.54 1.71
CA SER A 82 3.82 21.58 0.25
C SER A 82 4.24 22.93 -0.34
N LYS A 83 4.00 24.04 0.36
CA LYS A 83 4.40 25.39 -0.06
C LYS A 83 5.92 25.52 -0.09
N VAL A 84 6.58 25.18 1.02
CA VAL A 84 8.04 25.25 1.11
C VAL A 84 8.69 24.30 0.11
N ALA A 85 8.20 23.07 -0.03
CA ALA A 85 8.69 22.14 -1.04
C ALA A 85 8.59 22.72 -2.46
N CYS A 86 7.44 23.33 -2.80
CA CYS A 86 7.24 23.95 -4.11
C CYS A 86 8.16 25.15 -4.35
N GLU A 87 8.36 26.02 -3.35
CA GLU A 87 9.26 27.18 -3.43
C GLU A 87 10.73 26.79 -3.57
N ARG A 88 11.08 25.66 -2.98
CA ARG A 88 12.43 25.07 -3.03
C ARG A 88 12.64 24.14 -4.22
N GLU A 89 11.61 23.98 -5.06
CA GLU A 89 11.61 23.11 -6.23
C GLU A 89 11.90 21.63 -5.89
N ILE A 90 11.41 21.16 -4.74
CA ILE A 90 11.54 19.78 -4.28
C ILE A 90 10.26 19.02 -4.66
N TYR A 91 10.34 18.10 -5.61
CA TYR A 91 9.18 17.35 -6.13
C TYR A 91 9.19 15.86 -5.79
N TYR A 92 10.13 15.42 -4.96
CA TYR A 92 10.23 14.06 -4.48
C TYR A 92 10.56 14.04 -2.97
N PRO A 93 9.87 13.23 -2.15
CA PRO A 93 8.77 12.33 -2.51
C PRO A 93 7.48 13.09 -2.89
N SER A 94 6.61 12.48 -3.72
CA SER A 94 5.44 13.16 -4.30
C SER A 94 4.37 13.47 -3.25
N GLU A 95 4.37 12.71 -2.15
CA GLU A 95 3.46 12.78 -1.01
C GLU A 95 3.55 14.12 -0.26
N LEU A 96 4.65 14.87 -0.44
CA LEU A 96 4.77 16.27 0.00
C LEU A 96 3.62 17.16 -0.51
N TYR A 97 2.97 16.74 -1.59
CA TYR A 97 1.89 17.45 -2.26
C TYR A 97 0.52 16.84 -2.03
N TYR A 98 0.38 15.86 -1.11
CA TYR A 98 -0.90 15.29 -0.77
C TYR A 98 -1.90 16.38 -0.37
N LYS A 99 -2.98 16.54 -1.15
CA LYS A 99 -4.02 17.57 -0.96
C LYS A 99 -3.49 19.02 -0.86
N ALA A 100 -2.36 19.33 -1.50
CA ALA A 100 -1.81 20.69 -1.49
C ALA A 100 -2.80 21.73 -2.03
N SER A 101 -2.62 22.99 -1.62
CA SER A 101 -3.57 24.06 -1.95
C SER A 101 -3.60 24.41 -3.44
N GLU A 102 -4.67 25.11 -3.84
CA GLU A 102 -4.87 25.55 -5.22
C GLU A 102 -3.71 26.38 -5.77
N GLU A 103 -3.05 27.16 -4.92
CA GLU A 103 -1.88 27.96 -5.28
C GLU A 103 -0.69 27.07 -5.66
N VAL A 104 -0.39 26.06 -4.82
CA VAL A 104 0.70 25.11 -5.07
C VAL A 104 0.42 24.28 -6.32
N ARG A 105 -0.81 23.78 -6.45
CA ARG A 105 -1.28 23.06 -7.65
C ARG A 105 -1.06 23.86 -8.92
N ASP A 106 -1.43 25.13 -8.93
CA ASP A 106 -1.34 25.96 -10.12
C ASP A 106 0.13 26.22 -10.52
N LYS A 107 1.03 26.38 -9.55
CA LYS A 107 2.49 26.43 -9.81
C LYS A 107 3.03 25.14 -10.42
N ILE A 108 2.57 23.97 -9.95
CA ILE A 108 2.96 22.67 -10.53
C ILE A 108 2.44 22.54 -11.96
N ILE A 109 1.18 22.94 -12.21
CA ILE A 109 0.61 22.96 -13.57
C ILE A 109 1.45 23.85 -14.48
N GLU A 110 1.86 25.04 -14.05
CA GLU A 110 2.75 25.91 -14.83
C GLU A 110 4.05 25.19 -15.22
N LYS A 111 4.67 24.47 -14.28
CA LYS A 111 5.89 23.68 -14.52
C LYS A 111 5.68 22.53 -15.51
N ILE A 112 4.56 21.80 -15.40
CA ILE A 112 4.15 20.77 -16.36
C ILE A 112 4.01 21.37 -17.76
N MET A 113 3.41 22.57 -17.85
CA MET A 113 3.18 23.24 -19.12
C MET A 113 4.45 23.87 -19.71
N SER A 114 5.48 24.17 -18.91
CA SER A 114 6.74 24.74 -19.38
C SER A 114 7.85 23.73 -19.63
N THR A 115 7.82 22.57 -18.96
CA THR A 115 8.91 21.60 -19.04
C THR A 115 9.08 20.99 -20.43
N LYS A 116 10.32 20.59 -20.72
CA LYS A 116 10.73 19.80 -21.90
C LYS A 116 11.40 18.49 -21.49
N SER A 117 11.64 18.31 -20.20
CA SER A 117 12.22 17.10 -19.59
C SER A 117 11.10 16.10 -19.37
N ALA A 118 11.33 14.84 -19.76
CA ALA A 118 10.39 13.77 -19.46
C ALA A 118 10.43 13.45 -17.96
N ASP A 119 11.63 13.43 -17.37
CA ASP A 119 11.85 13.09 -15.97
C ASP A 119 11.16 14.10 -15.04
N ASP A 120 11.39 15.41 -15.23
CA ASP A 120 10.71 16.46 -14.47
C ASP A 120 9.19 16.40 -14.71
N GLY A 121 8.80 16.16 -15.97
CA GLY A 121 7.40 16.00 -16.34
C GLY A 121 6.73 14.87 -15.56
N GLY A 122 7.38 13.70 -15.46
CA GLY A 122 6.95 12.58 -14.64
C GLY A 122 6.76 12.99 -13.19
N ARG A 123 7.80 13.55 -12.55
CA ARG A 123 7.76 14.02 -11.15
C ARG A 123 6.59 14.97 -10.89
N PHE A 124 6.35 15.92 -11.78
CA PHE A 124 5.23 16.86 -11.60
C PHE A 124 3.85 16.20 -11.75
N LEU A 125 3.72 15.19 -12.62
CA LEU A 125 2.48 14.42 -12.75
C LEU A 125 2.17 13.65 -11.45
N GLN A 126 3.21 13.07 -10.82
CA GLN A 126 3.11 12.41 -9.51
C GLN A 126 2.62 13.37 -8.43
N CYS A 127 3.23 14.55 -8.30
CA CYS A 127 2.76 15.57 -7.35
C CYS A 127 1.31 15.98 -7.62
N LEU A 128 0.93 16.13 -8.90
CA LEU A 128 -0.44 16.49 -9.28
C LEU A 128 -1.44 15.38 -8.96
N ALA A 129 -1.03 14.11 -9.04
CA ALA A 129 -1.81 12.96 -8.61
C ALA A 129 -2.07 12.98 -7.10
N MET A 130 -1.06 13.28 -6.29
CA MET A 130 -1.19 13.41 -4.83
C MET A 130 -2.10 14.57 -4.41
N ILE A 131 -2.15 15.67 -5.19
CA ILE A 131 -3.11 16.76 -4.96
C ILE A 131 -4.55 16.29 -5.20
N GLY A 132 -4.78 15.56 -6.29
CA GLY A 132 -6.02 14.79 -6.50
C GLY A 132 -7.32 15.58 -6.72
N ASP A 133 -7.26 16.91 -6.83
CA ASP A 133 -8.48 17.70 -7.02
C ASP A 133 -9.02 17.67 -8.46
N LYS A 134 -10.17 18.34 -8.68
CA LYS A 134 -10.82 18.36 -9.99
C LYS A 134 -9.90 18.93 -11.08
N LYS A 135 -9.15 19.99 -10.80
CA LYS A 135 -8.29 20.64 -11.80
C LYS A 135 -7.07 19.76 -12.09
N SER A 136 -6.49 19.11 -11.09
CA SER A 136 -5.45 18.09 -11.25
C SER A 136 -5.88 16.99 -12.22
N LYS A 137 -7.06 16.40 -12.01
CA LYS A 137 -7.64 15.40 -12.91
C LYS A 137 -7.83 15.93 -14.33
N ASP A 138 -8.44 17.11 -14.48
CA ASP A 138 -8.74 17.66 -15.80
C ASP A 138 -7.45 17.92 -16.61
N ILE A 139 -6.36 18.35 -15.95
CA ILE A 139 -5.03 18.49 -16.59
C ILE A 139 -4.42 17.14 -16.97
N LEU A 140 -4.46 16.14 -16.08
CA LEU A 140 -3.97 14.80 -16.37
C LEU A 140 -4.73 14.15 -17.54
N TYR A 141 -6.05 14.36 -17.62
CA TYR A 141 -6.88 13.94 -18.74
C TYR A 141 -6.53 14.69 -20.02
N GLU A 142 -6.37 16.02 -19.98
CA GLU A 142 -5.95 16.82 -21.15
C GLU A 142 -4.62 16.32 -21.72
N LEU A 143 -3.64 16.02 -20.87
CA LEU A 143 -2.33 15.49 -21.27
C LEU A 143 -2.41 14.06 -21.81
N LYS A 144 -3.44 13.30 -21.46
CA LYS A 144 -3.72 11.98 -22.08
C LYS A 144 -4.24 12.14 -23.50
N ILE A 145 -5.19 13.05 -23.70
CA ILE A 145 -5.82 13.28 -25.02
C ILE A 145 -4.87 14.03 -25.96
N ASN A 146 -4.13 15.02 -25.44
CA ASN A 146 -3.23 15.89 -26.19
C ASN A 146 -1.81 15.84 -25.58
N PRO A 147 -1.06 14.72 -25.78
CA PRO A 147 0.22 14.53 -25.14
C PRO A 147 1.27 15.51 -25.65
N ARG A 148 1.97 16.15 -24.69
CA ARG A 148 3.14 16.99 -24.96
C ARG A 148 4.32 16.15 -25.48
N PRO A 149 5.29 16.75 -26.21
CA PRO A 149 6.43 16.00 -26.76
C PRO A 149 7.26 15.25 -25.72
N TRP A 150 7.45 15.82 -24.53
CA TRP A 150 8.18 15.16 -23.43
C TRP A 150 7.43 13.96 -22.87
N ARG A 151 6.10 14.03 -22.81
CA ARG A 151 5.23 12.96 -22.28
C ARG A 151 5.36 11.68 -23.10
N LYS A 152 5.58 11.79 -24.42
CA LYS A 152 5.80 10.64 -25.31
C LYS A 152 7.07 9.82 -25.01
N LYS A 153 7.95 10.32 -24.14
CA LYS A 153 9.15 9.61 -23.69
C LYS A 153 8.94 8.85 -22.37
N LEU A 154 7.81 9.06 -21.69
CA LEU A 154 7.45 8.31 -20.49
C LEU A 154 7.00 6.90 -20.86
N TYR A 155 7.17 5.96 -19.94
CA TYR A 155 6.78 4.56 -20.11
C TYR A 155 5.27 4.36 -20.08
N VAL A 156 4.55 5.21 -19.33
CA VAL A 156 3.11 5.10 -19.10
C VAL A 156 2.40 6.43 -19.34
N ASP A 157 1.08 6.34 -19.47
CA ASP A 157 0.20 7.46 -19.70
C ASP A 157 -0.16 8.21 -18.40
N SER A 158 -0.66 9.45 -18.50
CA SER A 158 -0.96 10.31 -17.34
C SER A 158 -2.09 9.82 -16.43
N ASP A 159 -2.94 8.91 -16.90
CA ASP A 159 -3.91 8.22 -16.04
C ASP A 159 -3.25 7.19 -15.12
N ILE A 160 -2.13 6.59 -15.53
CA ILE A 160 -1.35 5.69 -14.68
C ILE A 160 -0.62 6.50 -13.60
N TYR A 161 -0.13 7.71 -13.91
CA TYR A 161 0.41 8.60 -12.89
C TYR A 161 -0.62 9.00 -11.82
N ALA A 162 -1.90 9.12 -12.20
CA ALA A 162 -2.96 9.40 -11.22
C ALA A 162 -3.07 8.30 -10.16
N GLU A 163 -2.73 7.05 -10.51
CA GLU A 163 -2.90 5.86 -9.67
C GLU A 163 -2.05 5.93 -8.39
N GLU A 164 -0.90 6.61 -8.42
CA GLU A 164 -0.08 6.91 -7.24
C GLU A 164 -0.90 7.64 -6.15
N GLY A 165 -1.74 8.58 -6.56
CA GLY A 165 -2.65 9.31 -5.67
C GLY A 165 -3.84 8.49 -5.16
N GLY A 166 -3.97 7.22 -5.55
CA GLY A 166 -5.09 6.36 -5.17
C GLY A 166 -6.35 6.56 -5.99
N TRP A 167 -6.23 7.04 -7.23
CA TRP A 167 -7.34 7.28 -8.15
C TRP A 167 -6.92 7.25 -9.62
N THR A 168 -7.88 7.18 -10.53
CA THR A 168 -7.64 7.30 -11.97
C THR A 168 -8.88 7.88 -12.66
N PHE A 169 -8.92 7.87 -14.00
CA PHE A 169 -10.07 8.31 -14.77
C PHE A 169 -10.30 7.49 -16.04
N ASP A 170 -11.56 7.34 -16.42
CA ASP A 170 -11.92 6.65 -17.66
C ASP A 170 -11.77 7.53 -18.91
N SER A 171 -12.04 6.95 -20.08
CA SER A 171 -12.02 7.65 -21.36
C SER A 171 -12.99 8.83 -21.46
N LYS A 172 -13.99 8.89 -20.58
CA LYS A 172 -14.98 9.98 -20.47
C LYS A 172 -14.62 11.00 -19.37
N ASN A 173 -13.41 10.92 -18.81
CA ASN A 173 -12.94 11.74 -17.68
C ASN A 173 -13.80 11.58 -16.42
N ASN A 174 -14.43 10.41 -16.20
CA ASN A 174 -15.05 10.11 -14.92
C ASN A 174 -13.98 9.74 -13.91
N TYR A 175 -14.03 10.32 -12.71
CA TYR A 175 -13.12 9.99 -11.63
C TYR A 175 -13.40 8.57 -11.11
N ILE A 176 -12.36 7.77 -11.02
CA ILE A 176 -12.40 6.41 -10.48
C ILE A 176 -11.54 6.41 -9.22
N LYS A 177 -12.16 6.18 -8.07
CA LYS A 177 -11.43 6.03 -6.81
C LYS A 177 -10.84 4.63 -6.72
N LEU A 178 -9.55 4.52 -6.39
CA LEU A 178 -8.86 3.24 -6.28
C LEU A 178 -8.56 2.84 -4.81
N ASN A 179 -8.42 3.81 -3.91
CA ASN A 179 -8.24 3.53 -2.47
C ASN A 179 -9.53 3.65 -1.65
N TYR A 180 -9.60 2.97 -0.51
CA TYR A 180 -10.61 3.22 0.52
C TYR A 180 -10.10 4.27 1.51
N ASP A 181 -10.97 5.19 1.95
CA ASP A 181 -10.62 6.24 2.91
C ASP A 181 -10.52 5.74 4.36
N LYS A 182 -10.77 4.46 4.58
CA LYS A 182 -10.75 3.78 5.87
C LYS A 182 -9.55 2.85 5.90
N CYS A 183 -8.85 2.84 7.03
CA CYS A 183 -7.70 1.97 7.24
C CYS A 183 -7.84 1.24 8.58
N PHE A 184 -7.63 -0.08 8.56
CA PHE A 184 -7.55 -0.91 9.76
C PHE A 184 -6.31 -1.78 9.66
N SER A 185 -5.46 -1.77 10.69
CA SER A 185 -4.29 -2.64 10.73
C SER A 185 -4.62 -3.99 11.34
N PHE A 186 -3.80 -5.00 11.01
CA PHE A 186 -3.67 -6.23 11.77
C PHE A 186 -2.67 -6.03 12.91
N GLU A 187 -3.06 -6.41 14.12
CA GLU A 187 -2.27 -6.30 15.35
C GLU A 187 -2.14 -7.67 16.02
N ILE A 188 -1.06 -7.88 16.78
CA ILE A 188 -0.87 -9.14 17.52
C ILE A 188 -1.90 -9.20 18.66
N GLY A 189 -2.81 -10.16 18.60
CA GLY A 189 -3.78 -10.46 19.65
C GLY A 189 -3.39 -11.68 20.49
N GLU A 190 -4.28 -12.08 21.41
CA GLU A 190 -4.10 -13.31 22.19
C GLU A 190 -4.25 -14.56 21.32
N ASN A 191 -5.33 -14.61 20.53
CA ASN A 191 -5.68 -15.70 19.63
C ASN A 191 -6.34 -15.16 18.36
N LYS A 192 -6.12 -15.83 17.23
CA LYS A 192 -6.86 -15.63 15.99
C LYS A 192 -8.32 -16.08 16.15
N ASP A 193 -9.28 -15.27 15.70
CA ASP A 193 -10.72 -15.61 15.68
C ASP A 193 -11.19 -15.83 14.23
N GLU A 194 -11.30 -17.10 13.83
CA GLU A 194 -11.73 -17.48 12.47
C GLU A 194 -13.23 -17.25 12.20
N ASN A 195 -14.00 -16.75 13.18
CA ASN A 195 -15.40 -16.36 12.98
C ASN A 195 -15.57 -14.90 12.54
N ARG A 196 -14.47 -14.15 12.42
CA ARG A 196 -14.44 -12.73 12.02
C ARG A 196 -13.56 -12.54 10.79
N THR A 197 -13.01 -11.33 10.62
CA THR A 197 -11.93 -11.06 9.68
C THR A 197 -10.59 -11.59 10.22
N PHE A 198 -9.86 -12.39 9.44
CA PHE A 198 -8.59 -12.99 9.84
C PHE A 198 -7.65 -13.28 8.67
N ILE A 199 -6.37 -13.49 9.01
CA ILE A 199 -5.31 -14.00 8.12
C ILE A 199 -4.91 -15.39 8.59
N ALA A 200 -4.31 -16.17 7.70
CA ALA A 200 -4.95 -17.17 6.88
C ALA A 200 -5.54 -18.43 7.57
N ARG A 201 -6.19 -19.28 6.77
CA ARG A 201 -6.46 -20.69 7.08
C ARG A 201 -6.18 -21.59 5.87
N ARG A 202 -5.93 -22.87 6.14
CA ARG A 202 -5.83 -23.92 5.11
C ARG A 202 -7.20 -24.11 4.45
N ARG A 203 -7.22 -24.27 3.12
CA ARG A 203 -8.45 -24.67 2.39
C ARG A 203 -8.67 -26.18 2.41
N GLY A 204 -7.61 -26.97 2.60
CA GLY A 204 -7.67 -28.42 2.46
C GLY A 204 -7.61 -28.89 1.00
N GLU A 205 -7.22 -28.01 0.09
CA GLU A 205 -7.05 -28.26 -1.34
C GLU A 205 -5.57 -28.07 -1.70
N LYS A 206 -5.07 -28.86 -2.67
CA LYS A 206 -3.73 -28.66 -3.23
C LYS A 206 -3.81 -27.85 -4.52
N CYS A 207 -2.81 -26.99 -4.72
CA CYS A 207 -2.64 -26.21 -5.95
C CYS A 207 -2.48 -27.13 -7.16
N LEU A 208 -3.22 -26.87 -8.23
CA LEU A 208 -3.18 -27.69 -9.45
C LEU A 208 -1.89 -27.50 -10.26
N HIS A 209 -1.10 -26.45 -9.98
CA HIS A 209 0.17 -26.16 -10.64
C HIS A 209 1.35 -26.78 -9.88
N CYS A 210 1.64 -26.29 -8.66
CA CYS A 210 2.82 -26.71 -7.91
C CYS A 210 2.56 -27.84 -6.88
N GLY A 211 1.30 -28.22 -6.65
CA GLY A 211 0.93 -29.20 -5.62
C GLY A 211 1.02 -28.67 -4.17
N GLY A 212 1.34 -27.39 -3.96
CA GLY A 212 1.39 -26.74 -2.64
C GLY A 212 0.01 -26.58 -1.97
N GLU A 213 -0.02 -26.23 -0.69
CA GLU A 213 -1.29 -25.99 0.05
C GLU A 213 -1.98 -24.71 -0.44
N MET A 214 -3.28 -24.79 -0.73
CA MET A 214 -4.11 -23.61 -1.00
C MET A 214 -4.58 -22.97 0.30
N LEU A 215 -4.53 -21.64 0.37
CA LEU A 215 -4.96 -20.88 1.54
C LEU A 215 -6.14 -19.98 1.21
N ASP A 216 -7.02 -19.80 2.19
CA ASP A 216 -7.82 -18.57 2.29
C ASP A 216 -6.90 -17.56 2.97
N ILE A 217 -6.15 -16.80 2.17
CA ILE A 217 -5.07 -15.94 2.65
C ILE A 217 -5.60 -14.75 3.47
N LEU A 218 -6.81 -14.30 3.13
CA LEU A 218 -7.54 -13.26 3.84
C LEU A 218 -9.04 -13.56 3.78
N VAL A 219 -9.70 -13.54 4.94
CA VAL A 219 -11.15 -13.60 5.05
C VAL A 219 -11.61 -12.31 5.73
N ILE A 220 -12.57 -11.61 5.14
CA ILE A 220 -13.16 -10.38 5.69
C ILE A 220 -14.64 -10.63 5.99
N ASP A 221 -15.06 -10.37 7.23
CA ASP A 221 -16.46 -10.31 7.60
C ASP A 221 -17.02 -8.90 7.31
N GLY A 222 -17.57 -8.71 6.10
CA GLY A 222 -18.19 -7.45 5.68
C GLY A 222 -19.45 -7.06 6.46
N ARG A 223 -19.97 -7.95 7.32
CA ARG A 223 -21.09 -7.65 8.23
C ARG A 223 -20.63 -6.89 9.47
N ASP A 224 -19.33 -6.90 9.76
CA ASP A 224 -18.74 -6.05 10.79
C ASP A 224 -18.83 -4.58 10.36
N GLU A 225 -19.40 -3.73 11.22
CA GLU A 225 -19.64 -2.31 10.95
C GLU A 225 -18.35 -1.56 10.55
N ARG A 226 -17.19 -2.01 11.06
CA ARG A 226 -15.87 -1.48 10.68
C ARG A 226 -15.62 -1.56 9.17
N PHE A 227 -16.17 -2.57 8.48
CA PHE A 227 -15.99 -2.80 7.05
C PHE A 227 -17.19 -2.36 6.20
N SER A 228 -18.16 -1.65 6.77
CA SER A 228 -19.30 -1.10 6.03
C SER A 228 -18.91 -0.25 4.81
N PHE A 229 -17.73 0.38 4.84
CA PHE A 229 -17.16 1.15 3.73
C PHE A 229 -16.87 0.33 2.47
N LEU A 230 -16.77 -1.01 2.58
CA LEU A 230 -16.64 -1.91 1.43
C LEU A 230 -17.95 -2.04 0.64
N GLY A 231 -19.10 -1.77 1.28
CA GLY A 231 -20.42 -1.91 0.66
C GLY A 231 -20.83 -3.35 0.35
N LEU A 232 -20.28 -4.32 1.08
CA LEU A 232 -20.50 -5.76 0.88
C LEU A 232 -21.00 -6.39 2.18
N ASP A 233 -22.28 -6.79 2.20
CA ASP A 233 -22.93 -7.43 3.36
C ASP A 233 -22.79 -8.96 3.29
N GLY A 234 -21.68 -9.46 3.84
CA GLY A 234 -21.38 -10.89 3.89
C GLY A 234 -19.88 -11.17 4.06
N ILE A 235 -19.48 -12.43 3.82
CA ILE A 235 -18.09 -12.85 3.96
C ILE A 235 -17.38 -12.74 2.61
N ILE A 236 -16.21 -12.11 2.60
CA ILE A 236 -15.33 -12.00 1.42
C ILE A 236 -14.13 -12.90 1.68
N THR A 237 -13.89 -13.86 0.79
CA THR A 237 -12.78 -14.82 0.91
C THR A 237 -11.82 -14.63 -0.24
N VAL A 238 -10.57 -14.30 0.07
CA VAL A 238 -9.45 -14.22 -0.87
C VAL A 238 -8.66 -15.51 -0.78
N SER A 239 -8.50 -16.21 -1.91
CA SER A 239 -7.93 -17.55 -1.92
C SER A 239 -6.83 -17.67 -2.96
N CYS A 240 -5.66 -18.15 -2.56
CA CYS A 240 -4.53 -18.29 -3.47
C CYS A 240 -3.56 -19.38 -3.00
N CYS A 241 -2.74 -19.88 -3.93
CA CYS A 241 -1.53 -20.63 -3.59
C CYS A 241 -0.44 -19.64 -3.17
N PRO A 242 0.06 -19.67 -1.92
CA PRO A 242 1.08 -18.73 -1.45
C PRO A 242 2.40 -18.85 -2.22
N ASN A 243 2.74 -20.05 -2.73
CA ASN A 243 3.91 -20.25 -3.58
C ASN A 243 3.75 -19.67 -4.99
N CYS A 244 2.60 -19.89 -5.63
CA CYS A 244 2.42 -19.41 -7.01
C CYS A 244 2.24 -17.89 -7.04
N VAL A 245 1.51 -17.31 -6.08
CA VAL A 245 1.25 -15.86 -6.07
C VAL A 245 2.52 -15.01 -5.92
N THR A 246 3.59 -15.58 -5.35
CA THR A 246 4.90 -14.92 -5.26
C THR A 246 5.72 -15.00 -6.55
N LEU A 247 5.28 -15.81 -7.53
CA LEU A 247 6.05 -16.14 -8.73
C LEU A 247 5.29 -15.86 -10.03
N CYS A 248 4.01 -15.48 -9.96
CA CYS A 248 3.19 -15.11 -11.12
C CYS A 248 2.69 -13.66 -11.03
N GLU A 249 2.06 -13.19 -12.11
CA GLU A 249 1.47 -11.84 -12.21
C GLU A 249 0.33 -11.58 -11.21
N GLY A 250 -0.26 -12.63 -10.65
CA GLY A 250 -1.33 -12.53 -9.66
C GLY A 250 -2.37 -13.62 -9.82
N ILE A 251 -3.15 -13.83 -8.76
CA ILE A 251 -4.18 -14.85 -8.69
C ILE A 251 -5.51 -14.17 -8.38
N SER A 252 -6.48 -14.40 -9.26
CA SER A 252 -7.83 -13.86 -9.08
C SER A 252 -8.76 -14.89 -8.44
N THR A 253 -9.59 -14.44 -7.51
CA THR A 253 -10.60 -15.24 -6.82
C THR A 253 -11.97 -14.61 -7.03
N LYS A 254 -12.95 -15.40 -7.48
CA LYS A 254 -14.36 -15.02 -7.43
C LYS A 254 -14.94 -15.43 -6.07
N PHE A 255 -15.56 -14.50 -5.36
CA PHE A 255 -16.12 -14.75 -4.03
C PHE A 255 -17.65 -14.61 -4.01
N ASN A 256 -18.29 -15.35 -3.12
CA ASN A 256 -19.68 -15.17 -2.75
C ASN A 256 -19.78 -14.65 -1.32
N LEU A 257 -20.87 -13.95 -1.02
CA LEU A 257 -21.09 -13.32 0.29
C LEU A 257 -21.45 -14.33 1.40
N ASP A 258 -21.57 -15.61 1.07
CA ASP A 258 -21.68 -16.71 2.04
C ASP A 258 -20.31 -17.25 2.50
N GLY A 259 -19.21 -16.69 1.98
CA GLY A 259 -17.84 -17.06 2.32
C GLY A 259 -17.23 -18.12 1.40
N THR A 260 -17.99 -18.64 0.42
CA THR A 260 -17.43 -19.51 -0.61
C THR A 260 -16.63 -18.71 -1.64
N SER A 261 -15.61 -19.35 -2.21
CA SER A 261 -14.76 -18.74 -3.23
C SER A 261 -14.22 -19.76 -4.23
N GLU A 262 -14.02 -19.30 -5.46
CA GLU A 262 -13.47 -20.04 -6.58
C GLU A 262 -12.24 -19.31 -7.11
N VAL A 263 -11.10 -20.00 -7.15
CA VAL A 263 -9.87 -19.46 -7.76
C VAL A 263 -10.01 -19.58 -9.27
N LEU A 264 -9.86 -18.45 -9.98
CA LEU A 264 -9.91 -18.41 -11.43
C LEU A 264 -8.63 -19.00 -12.03
N ASP A 265 -8.66 -19.39 -13.30
CA ASP A 265 -7.50 -19.92 -13.99
C ASP A 265 -6.34 -18.89 -14.03
N TYR A 266 -5.12 -19.36 -13.82
CA TYR A 266 -3.92 -18.54 -13.79
C TYR A 266 -2.69 -19.33 -14.25
N GLU A 267 -1.64 -18.61 -14.68
CA GLU A 267 -0.35 -19.23 -14.95
C GLU A 267 0.40 -19.42 -13.62
N GLY A 268 0.61 -20.67 -13.22
CA GLY A 268 1.29 -21.04 -11.99
C GLY A 268 2.59 -21.78 -12.22
N GLU A 269 3.35 -21.95 -11.15
CA GLU A 269 4.65 -22.64 -11.15
C GLU A 269 4.50 -24.16 -11.00
N GLU A 270 5.47 -24.91 -11.53
CA GLU A 270 5.52 -26.37 -11.37
C GLU A 270 6.13 -26.79 -10.02
N GLU A 271 7.07 -25.99 -9.50
CA GLU A 271 7.80 -26.29 -8.27
C GLU A 271 7.15 -25.60 -7.05
N ASN A 272 7.06 -26.34 -5.93
CA ASN A 272 6.62 -25.80 -4.65
C ASN A 272 7.82 -25.60 -3.71
N TYR A 273 8.09 -24.35 -3.37
CA TYR A 273 9.14 -23.92 -2.44
C TYR A 273 8.63 -23.75 -1.00
N PHE A 274 7.32 -23.83 -0.78
CA PHE A 274 6.71 -23.66 0.53
C PHE A 274 6.56 -25.02 1.23
N SER A 275 7.28 -25.19 2.34
CA SER A 275 7.18 -26.36 3.21
C SER A 275 5.92 -26.31 4.08
N GLU A 276 5.53 -27.45 4.66
CA GLU A 276 4.42 -27.50 5.62
C GLU A 276 4.67 -26.63 6.86
N ASP A 277 5.93 -26.51 7.31
CA ASP A 277 6.30 -25.64 8.44
C ASP A 277 6.02 -24.15 8.14
N ILE A 278 6.32 -23.72 6.91
CA ILE A 278 6.01 -22.35 6.45
C ILE A 278 4.49 -22.13 6.43
N ILE A 279 3.74 -23.08 5.88
CA ILE A 279 2.28 -23.00 5.86
C ILE A 279 1.71 -22.95 7.28
N ASP A 280 2.24 -23.76 8.19
CA ASP A 280 1.84 -23.75 9.59
C ASP A 280 2.12 -22.42 10.27
N GLU A 281 3.24 -21.76 9.97
CA GLU A 281 3.51 -20.41 10.48
C GLU A 281 2.45 -19.41 10.02
N MET A 282 2.14 -19.42 8.71
CA MET A 282 1.16 -18.51 8.11
C MET A 282 -0.21 -18.67 8.73
N VAL A 283 -0.69 -19.90 8.94
CA VAL A 283 -2.04 -20.15 9.47
C VAL A 283 -2.11 -20.08 11.00
N ASN A 284 -1.00 -20.24 11.73
CA ASN A 284 -0.97 -20.14 13.19
C ASN A 284 -0.61 -18.74 13.71
N ASN A 285 -0.60 -17.73 12.82
CA ASN A 285 -0.46 -16.33 13.23
C ASN A 285 -1.54 -15.93 14.25
N LYS A 286 -1.26 -14.84 14.99
CA LYS A 286 -2.15 -14.31 16.04
C LYS A 286 -2.73 -12.95 15.70
N PHE A 287 -2.80 -12.61 14.41
CA PHE A 287 -3.29 -11.31 14.02
C PHE A 287 -4.78 -11.18 14.24
N VAL A 288 -5.17 -10.02 14.77
CA VAL A 288 -6.55 -9.56 14.89
C VAL A 288 -6.65 -8.16 14.30
N VAL A 289 -7.80 -7.85 13.71
CA VAL A 289 -8.03 -6.50 13.19
C VAL A 289 -8.14 -5.52 14.35
N SER A 290 -7.39 -4.41 14.26
CA SER A 290 -7.45 -3.28 15.18
C SER A 290 -8.89 -2.83 15.47
N MET A 291 -9.16 -2.55 16.74
CA MET A 291 -10.50 -2.12 17.18
C MET A 291 -10.82 -0.69 16.73
N LYS A 292 -9.80 0.16 16.60
CA LYS A 292 -9.93 1.55 16.17
C LYS A 292 -9.41 1.68 14.74
N GLU A 293 -10.14 2.46 13.95
CA GLU A 293 -9.68 2.95 12.66
C GLU A 293 -8.31 3.63 12.80
N LYS A 294 -7.43 3.36 11.84
CA LYS A 294 -6.13 3.99 11.67
C LYS A 294 -6.23 5.11 10.66
N THR A 295 -5.22 5.96 10.67
CA THR A 295 -5.06 7.05 9.70
C THR A 295 -4.82 6.49 8.29
N LEU A 296 -5.06 7.33 7.29
CA LEU A 296 -5.08 6.90 5.90
C LEU A 296 -3.75 6.30 5.41
N PHE A 297 -2.62 6.86 5.84
CA PHE A 297 -1.26 6.43 5.46
C PHE A 297 -0.61 5.50 6.48
N TYR A 298 -1.37 4.94 7.43
CA TYR A 298 -0.81 4.16 8.54
C TYR A 298 0.11 3.00 8.11
N GLY A 299 -0.18 2.37 6.96
CA GLY A 299 0.63 1.29 6.40
C GLY A 299 1.35 1.65 5.10
N ALA A 300 1.54 2.93 4.78
CA ALA A 300 2.01 3.36 3.46
C ALA A 300 3.54 3.49 3.30
N PHE A 301 4.30 3.50 4.40
CA PHE A 301 5.74 3.80 4.38
C PHE A 301 6.60 2.74 5.08
N GLY A 302 6.04 1.57 5.36
CA GLY A 302 6.72 0.48 6.07
C GLY A 302 6.30 -0.89 5.54
N ASP A 303 7.05 -1.90 5.97
CA ASP A 303 6.86 -3.33 5.69
C ASP A 303 6.46 -4.13 6.94
N ASP A 304 6.12 -3.43 8.01
CA ASP A 304 5.92 -3.94 9.37
C ASP A 304 4.45 -4.06 9.80
N VAL A 305 3.51 -3.59 8.96
CA VAL A 305 2.07 -3.53 9.26
C VAL A 305 1.21 -3.90 8.06
N SER A 306 0.52 -5.04 8.18
CA SER A 306 -0.54 -5.45 7.25
C SER A 306 -1.83 -4.66 7.52
N THR A 307 -2.52 -4.21 6.48
CA THR A 307 -3.71 -3.32 6.59
C THR A 307 -4.85 -3.75 5.66
N ILE A 308 -6.07 -3.33 6.01
CA ILE A 308 -7.25 -3.31 5.15
C ILE A 308 -7.61 -1.84 4.89
N GLY A 309 -7.62 -1.46 3.61
CA GLY A 309 -7.82 -0.09 3.14
C GLY A 309 -6.62 0.82 3.44
N GLY A 310 -6.82 2.13 3.30
CA GLY A 310 -5.73 3.11 3.38
C GLY A 310 -4.98 3.26 2.06
N PHE A 311 -3.73 3.72 2.17
CA PHE A 311 -2.74 3.71 1.08
C PHE A 311 -1.82 2.50 1.21
N ALA A 312 -1.53 1.86 0.08
CA ALA A 312 -0.57 0.78 0.01
C ALA A 312 0.86 1.30 0.15
N SER A 313 1.71 0.53 0.82
CA SER A 313 3.17 0.71 0.77
C SER A 313 3.69 -0.04 -0.45
N TRP A 314 3.58 0.57 -1.64
CA TRP A 314 4.05 -0.04 -2.89
C TRP A 314 5.56 -0.27 -2.83
N VAL A 315 5.99 -1.52 -3.06
CA VAL A 315 7.41 -1.92 -2.96
C VAL A 315 8.17 -1.61 -4.25
N GLN A 316 7.51 -1.80 -5.39
CA GLN A 316 8.04 -1.47 -6.71
C GLN A 316 7.37 -0.17 -7.19
N ASP A 317 6.67 -0.20 -8.32
CA ASP A 317 5.76 0.88 -8.72
C ASP A 317 4.34 0.60 -8.20
N TRP A 318 3.54 1.66 -8.09
CA TRP A 318 2.11 1.51 -7.87
C TRP A 318 1.48 0.74 -9.02
N GLU A 319 0.64 -0.22 -8.68
CA GLU A 319 0.01 -1.06 -9.67
C GLU A 319 -1.43 -1.34 -9.28
N TYR A 320 -2.38 -0.99 -10.15
CA TYR A 320 -3.79 -1.38 -9.98
C TYR A 320 -4.19 -2.31 -11.10
N ARG A 321 -4.61 -3.52 -10.74
CA ARG A 321 -4.99 -4.57 -11.68
C ARG A 321 -6.37 -4.29 -12.29
N GLU A 322 -6.58 -4.78 -13.50
CA GLU A 322 -7.90 -4.76 -14.12
C GLU A 322 -8.69 -6.01 -13.73
N CYS A 323 -9.98 -5.83 -13.44
CA CYS A 323 -10.86 -6.95 -13.14
C CYS A 323 -10.98 -7.86 -14.36
N PRO A 324 -10.69 -9.16 -14.27
CA PRO A 324 -10.71 -10.07 -15.41
C PRO A 324 -12.11 -10.26 -16.01
N GLU A 325 -13.17 -9.92 -15.28
CA GLU A 325 -14.56 -10.04 -15.77
C GLU A 325 -15.05 -8.77 -16.47
N CYS A 326 -14.75 -7.57 -15.96
CA CYS A 326 -15.29 -6.31 -16.51
C CYS A 326 -14.25 -5.35 -17.10
N GLY A 327 -12.96 -5.67 -17.01
CA GLY A 327 -11.85 -4.86 -17.54
C GLY A 327 -11.66 -3.50 -16.85
N LYS A 328 -12.32 -3.25 -15.71
CA LYS A 328 -12.15 -1.99 -14.96
C LYS A 328 -11.06 -2.15 -13.91
N LYS A 329 -10.30 -1.08 -13.69
CA LYS A 329 -9.36 -0.97 -12.57
C LYS A 329 -10.03 -1.34 -11.25
N MET A 330 -9.38 -2.21 -10.49
CA MET A 330 -9.82 -2.69 -9.19
C MET A 330 -9.38 -1.71 -8.10
N LYS A 331 -10.02 -1.80 -6.94
CA LYS A 331 -9.67 -0.97 -5.78
C LYS A 331 -8.67 -1.71 -4.90
N TYR A 332 -7.66 -1.01 -4.41
CA TYR A 332 -6.82 -1.51 -3.32
C TYR A 332 -7.70 -1.87 -2.12
N LEU A 333 -7.62 -3.14 -1.68
CA LEU A 333 -8.38 -3.68 -0.56
C LEU A 333 -7.50 -3.85 0.67
N ALA A 334 -6.33 -4.47 0.52
CA ALA A 334 -5.48 -4.82 1.65
C ALA A 334 -4.03 -5.09 1.20
N GLN A 335 -3.11 -5.03 2.17
CA GLN A 335 -1.75 -5.53 2.02
C GLN A 335 -1.41 -6.48 3.17
N ILE A 336 -0.65 -7.52 2.87
CA ILE A 336 -0.09 -8.46 3.84
C ILE A 336 1.41 -8.54 3.58
N HIS A 337 2.23 -8.04 4.51
CA HIS A 337 3.68 -8.21 4.40
C HIS A 337 4.06 -9.63 4.77
N TRP A 338 4.82 -10.32 3.93
CA TRP A 338 5.11 -11.72 4.15
C TRP A 338 5.85 -11.96 5.46
N ASP A 339 6.79 -11.08 5.84
CA ASP A 339 7.55 -11.24 7.09
C ASP A 339 6.73 -11.04 8.37
N THR A 340 5.45 -10.65 8.24
CA THR A 340 4.51 -10.63 9.35
C THR A 340 3.93 -12.02 9.64
N ILE A 341 3.83 -12.89 8.63
CA ILE A 341 3.19 -14.22 8.72
C ILE A 341 4.12 -15.39 8.32
N MET A 342 5.34 -15.11 7.88
CA MET A 342 6.35 -16.09 7.48
C MET A 342 7.74 -15.53 7.83
N ASP A 343 8.50 -16.21 8.71
CA ASP A 343 9.77 -15.67 9.20
C ASP A 343 10.82 -15.55 8.10
N SER A 344 11.50 -14.40 8.03
CA SER A 344 12.56 -14.13 7.05
C SER A 344 12.07 -14.13 5.59
N ALA A 345 10.79 -13.86 5.41
CA ALA A 345 10.21 -13.60 4.10
C ALA A 345 10.47 -12.16 3.66
N GLU A 346 10.41 -11.91 2.36
CA GLU A 346 10.53 -10.56 1.80
C GLU A 346 9.33 -10.24 0.92
N GLY A 347 9.02 -8.94 0.83
CA GLY A 347 7.96 -8.40 -0.01
C GLY A 347 6.56 -8.47 0.58
N THR A 348 5.62 -8.05 -0.25
CA THR A 348 4.24 -7.75 0.17
C THR A 348 3.27 -8.44 -0.78
N LEU A 349 2.19 -8.98 -0.24
CA LEU A 349 1.01 -9.39 -0.98
C LEU A 349 -0.01 -8.25 -0.97
N TYR A 350 -0.27 -7.67 -2.14
CA TYR A 350 -1.39 -6.73 -2.31
C TYR A 350 -2.62 -7.48 -2.75
N ILE A 351 -3.77 -7.01 -2.27
CA ILE A 351 -5.07 -7.55 -2.63
C ILE A 351 -5.92 -6.38 -3.11
N GLU A 352 -6.49 -6.54 -4.29
CA GLU A 352 -7.42 -5.59 -4.89
C GLU A 352 -8.80 -6.23 -5.07
N ILE A 353 -9.85 -5.42 -5.14
CA ILE A 353 -11.24 -5.87 -5.24
C ILE A 353 -12.04 -5.15 -6.31
N CYS A 354 -12.86 -5.90 -7.04
CA CYS A 354 -13.97 -5.41 -7.85
C CYS A 354 -15.29 -5.80 -7.17
N PRO A 355 -15.90 -4.90 -6.38
CA PRO A 355 -17.12 -5.23 -5.63
C PRO A 355 -18.30 -5.63 -6.52
N ASN A 356 -18.39 -5.06 -7.74
CA ASN A 356 -19.48 -5.33 -8.67
C ASN A 356 -19.44 -6.75 -9.24
N CYS A 357 -18.25 -7.23 -9.63
CA CYS A 357 -18.05 -8.58 -10.16
C CYS A 357 -17.80 -9.62 -9.06
N LYS A 358 -17.61 -9.17 -7.81
CA LYS A 358 -17.20 -9.98 -6.66
C LYS A 358 -15.93 -10.79 -6.97
N ILE A 359 -14.93 -10.09 -7.48
CA ILE A 359 -13.61 -10.63 -7.77
C ILE A 359 -12.59 -9.89 -6.92
N VAL A 360 -11.65 -10.63 -6.37
CA VAL A 360 -10.42 -10.12 -5.75
C VAL A 360 -9.22 -10.62 -6.55
N THR A 361 -8.15 -9.84 -6.59
CA THR A 361 -6.89 -10.24 -7.22
C THR A 361 -5.77 -10.00 -6.22
N ALA A 362 -5.01 -11.05 -5.93
CA ALA A 362 -3.86 -11.00 -5.05
C ALA A 362 -2.58 -11.11 -5.87
N PHE A 363 -1.61 -10.25 -5.65
CA PHE A 363 -0.33 -10.24 -6.36
C PHE A 363 0.79 -9.77 -5.45
N HIS A 364 2.01 -10.15 -5.80
CA HIS A 364 3.18 -9.94 -4.98
C HIS A 364 4.11 -8.90 -5.59
N GLN A 365 4.74 -8.08 -4.74
CA GLN A 365 5.93 -7.31 -5.11
C GLN A 365 7.05 -7.55 -4.07
N GLN A 366 8.29 -7.58 -4.56
CA GLN A 366 9.51 -7.67 -3.75
C GLN A 366 10.58 -6.72 -4.32
N THR A 367 11.43 -6.20 -3.43
CA THR A 367 12.56 -5.31 -3.74
C THR A 367 13.69 -6.01 -4.47
#